data_AF-A0A091TC68-F1
#
_entry.id   AF-A0A091TC68-F1
#
_cell.length_a   1.000
_cell.length_b   1.000
_cell.length_c   1.000
_cell.angle_alpha   90.00
_cell.angle_beta   90.00
_cell.angle_gamma   90.00
#
_symmetry.space_group_name_H-M   'P 1'
#
loop_
_entity.id
_entity.type
_entity.pdbx_description
1 polymer ?
#
loop_
_entity_poly.entity_id
_entity_poly.type
_entity_poly.pdbx_seq_one_letter_code
_entity_poly.pdbx_strand_id
1 'polypeptide(L)'
;GTPGCFLLQILFSGALAYQERSLHFFNFTLLQAELGKPQRNCYALPGFDFSYGLYIHRRDGGVPEAIGRWNTVKPRTPSVQKMPRDFITMNRGALKAGYTTAHEFNLYYKAKDIRCKDDEYSRFKRCPPQVPADFTYGITTRPCTPIFDLLQHKYKELWMEQQRALTAAQRVEKKKKDKMRETRTTLLRKNPLPAKEESFWHLPHLEKV
;
A
#
# COMPACT_ATOMS: atom_id res chain seq x y z
N GLY A 1 -55.15 65.73 24.02
CA GLY A 1 -53.82 65.31 23.54
C GLY A 1 -53.98 64.77 22.14
N THR A 2 -53.35 65.48 21.20
CA THR A 2 -53.10 65.21 19.77
C THR A 2 -53.42 63.82 19.18
N PRO A 3 -54.09 63.77 18.00
CA PRO A 3 -54.38 62.56 17.22
C PRO A 3 -53.29 62.28 16.16
N GLY A 4 -53.08 61.02 15.78
CA GLY A 4 -52.18 60.70 14.68
C GLY A 4 -52.00 59.20 14.42
N CYS A 5 -52.99 58.56 13.79
CA CYS A 5 -52.85 57.25 13.14
C CYS A 5 -53.91 57.10 12.05
N PHE A 6 -53.81 57.93 11.01
CA PHE A 6 -54.48 57.75 9.73
C PHE A 6 -53.54 58.24 8.65
N LEU A 7 -52.68 57.35 8.14
CA LEU A 7 -52.05 57.48 6.82
C LEU A 7 -51.21 56.22 6.54
N LEU A 8 -51.33 55.74 5.29
CA LEU A 8 -50.66 54.59 4.68
C LEU A 8 -51.21 53.20 5.02
N GLN A 9 -52.48 53.00 4.71
CA GLN A 9 -53.02 51.68 4.40
C GLN A 9 -53.64 51.66 2.99
N ILE A 10 -52.97 52.22 1.98
CA ILE A 10 -53.34 52.07 0.57
C ILE A 10 -52.03 52.09 -0.23
N LEU A 11 -51.96 51.24 -1.28
CA LEU A 11 -50.91 51.10 -2.30
C LEU A 11 -50.06 49.81 -2.27
N PHE A 12 -50.64 48.67 -1.87
CA PHE A 12 -50.21 47.37 -2.41
C PHE A 12 -51.43 46.57 -2.89
N SER A 13 -52.12 47.12 -3.88
CA SER A 13 -53.00 46.35 -4.75
C SER A 13 -52.78 46.81 -6.18
N GLY A 14 -52.28 45.89 -7.01
CA GLY A 14 -52.25 46.03 -8.45
C GLY A 14 -50.90 46.45 -9.03
N ALA A 15 -50.09 45.46 -9.42
CA ALA A 15 -49.47 45.42 -10.75
C ALA A 15 -48.66 44.11 -10.89
N LEU A 16 -49.31 43.09 -11.45
CA LEU A 16 -48.63 42.10 -12.27
C LEU A 16 -48.00 42.85 -13.45
N ALA A 17 -46.71 43.12 -13.39
CA ALA A 17 -45.94 43.57 -14.54
C ALA A 17 -44.53 42.98 -14.44
N TYR A 18 -44.38 41.91 -15.22
CA TYR A 18 -43.16 41.39 -15.81
C TYR A 18 -42.05 42.44 -15.96
N GLN A 19 -40.92 42.26 -15.27
CA GLN A 19 -39.65 42.79 -15.73
C GLN A 19 -38.48 41.98 -15.18
N GLU A 20 -37.98 41.05 -16.01
CA GLU A 20 -36.59 40.62 -15.93
C GLU A 20 -35.70 41.88 -16.00
N ARG A 21 -34.92 42.15 -14.94
CA ARG A 21 -33.64 42.86 -15.03
C ARG A 21 -32.96 42.93 -13.66
N SER A 22 -31.67 42.62 -13.69
CA SER A 22 -30.66 43.00 -12.71
C SER A 22 -30.55 42.17 -11.42
N LEU A 23 -30.03 40.95 -11.56
CA LEU A 23 -29.30 40.27 -10.48
C LEU A 23 -27.92 40.93 -10.25
N HIS A 24 -27.90 42.24 -9.96
CA HIS A 24 -26.64 42.97 -9.73
C HIS A 24 -26.76 44.10 -8.70
N PHE A 25 -27.62 43.96 -7.69
CA PHE A 25 -27.78 44.98 -6.64
C PHE A 25 -27.79 44.44 -5.19
N PHE A 26 -27.00 43.40 -4.92
CA PHE A 26 -26.53 43.17 -3.55
C PHE A 26 -25.00 43.03 -3.56
N ASN A 27 -24.32 44.16 -3.66
CA ASN A 27 -22.91 44.26 -3.27
C ASN A 27 -22.85 44.05 -1.75
N PHE A 28 -22.64 42.80 -1.30
CA PHE A 28 -22.36 42.47 0.10
C PHE A 28 -20.97 42.95 0.57
N THR A 29 -20.22 43.64 -0.29
CA THR A 29 -18.85 44.10 -0.08
C THR A 29 -18.73 45.31 0.85
N LEU A 30 -19.84 45.93 1.28
CA LEU A 30 -19.85 47.11 2.17
C LEU A 30 -20.70 46.89 3.44
N LEU A 31 -20.73 45.68 4.01
CA LEU A 31 -21.28 45.48 5.35
C LEU A 31 -20.18 45.65 6.39
N GLN A 32 -20.40 46.58 7.32
CA GLN A 32 -19.51 46.83 8.44
C GLN A 32 -19.34 45.53 9.25
N ALA A 33 -18.11 45.11 9.49
CA ALA A 33 -17.83 43.89 10.23
C ALA A 33 -18.34 44.04 11.68
N GLU A 34 -19.28 43.18 12.07
CA GLU A 34 -19.78 43.13 13.45
C GLU A 34 -18.70 42.55 14.36
N LEU A 35 -18.05 43.39 15.17
CA LEU A 35 -17.04 42.95 16.13
C LEU A 35 -17.67 41.98 17.14
N GLY A 36 -17.01 40.83 17.35
CA GLY A 36 -17.44 39.80 18.29
C GLY A 36 -18.48 38.80 17.75
N LYS A 37 -18.94 38.93 16.50
CA LYS A 37 -19.82 37.95 15.85
C LYS A 37 -19.10 37.25 14.69
N PRO A 38 -19.39 35.96 14.45
CA PRO A 38 -18.86 35.27 13.28
C PRO A 38 -19.43 35.89 12.00
N GLN A 39 -18.65 35.81 10.91
CA GLN A 39 -19.08 36.29 9.61
C GLN A 39 -20.40 35.62 9.20
N ARG A 40 -21.38 36.44 8.80
CA ARG A 40 -22.68 35.93 8.36
C ARG A 40 -22.53 35.22 7.03
N ASN A 41 -22.81 33.92 7.00
CA ASN A 41 -22.88 33.15 5.78
C ASN A 41 -24.34 33.16 5.30
N CYS A 42 -24.62 33.70 4.11
CA CYS A 42 -25.98 33.96 3.61
C CYS A 42 -26.76 32.70 3.19
N TYR A 43 -26.48 31.54 3.77
CA TYR A 43 -27.23 30.32 3.52
C TYR A 43 -28.44 30.23 4.43
N ALA A 44 -29.56 29.75 3.88
CA ALA A 44 -30.74 29.40 4.67
C ALA A 44 -30.41 28.18 5.52
N LEU A 45 -30.05 28.44 6.78
CA LEU A 45 -29.76 27.39 7.75
C LEU A 45 -31.06 26.76 8.27
N PRO A 46 -31.07 25.45 8.54
CA PRO A 46 -32.20 24.82 9.22
C PRO A 46 -32.42 25.46 10.60
N GLY A 47 -33.69 25.45 11.04
CA GLY A 47 -34.15 26.14 12.25
C GLY A 47 -33.53 25.62 13.55
N PHE A 48 -33.92 26.24 14.67
CA PHE A 48 -33.34 25.98 15.99
C PHE A 48 -33.41 24.50 16.45
N ASP A 49 -34.43 23.77 16.00
CA ASP A 49 -34.63 22.36 16.37
C ASP A 49 -33.69 21.40 15.63
N PHE A 50 -32.88 21.90 14.68
CA PHE A 50 -31.93 21.08 13.93
C PHE A 50 -30.60 20.95 14.66
N SER A 51 -30.26 19.71 15.02
CA SER A 51 -28.94 19.37 15.56
C SER A 51 -27.96 19.10 14.42
N TYR A 52 -26.94 19.94 14.28
CA TYR A 52 -25.84 19.71 13.34
C TYR A 52 -24.97 18.53 13.80
N GLY A 53 -24.43 17.78 12.85
CA GLY A 53 -23.55 16.64 13.10
C GLY A 53 -24.16 15.30 12.69
N LEU A 54 -23.36 14.24 12.78
CA LEU A 54 -23.78 12.89 12.45
C LEU A 54 -24.50 12.27 13.66
N TYR A 55 -25.83 12.19 13.59
CA TYR A 55 -26.61 11.43 14.56
C TYR A 55 -26.54 9.93 14.23
N ILE A 56 -25.79 9.19 15.04
CA ILE A 56 -25.74 7.72 14.96
C ILE A 56 -26.92 7.17 15.75
N HIS A 57 -28.01 6.87 15.03
CA HIS A 57 -29.18 6.28 15.64
C HIS A 57 -28.84 4.86 16.14
N ARG A 58 -28.78 4.69 17.47
CA ARG A 58 -28.58 3.38 18.08
C ARG A 58 -29.88 2.58 17.96
N ARG A 59 -29.90 1.62 17.02
CA ARG A 59 -30.97 0.62 16.92
C ARG A 59 -30.65 -0.68 17.66
N ASP A 60 -29.46 -0.76 18.22
CA ASP A 60 -29.03 -1.90 19.00
C ASP A 60 -29.67 -1.73 20.37
N GLY A 61 -30.70 -2.51 20.72
CA GLY A 61 -31.44 -2.47 21.98
C GLY A 61 -30.62 -2.89 23.20
N GLY A 62 -29.36 -2.45 23.23
CA GLY A 62 -28.40 -2.56 24.30
C GLY A 62 -27.79 -3.94 24.44
N VAL A 63 -27.10 -4.10 25.57
CA VAL A 63 -26.50 -5.36 26.03
C VAL A 63 -27.50 -6.53 26.06
N PRO A 64 -28.76 -6.39 26.54
CA PRO A 64 -29.65 -7.54 26.60
C PRO A 64 -30.03 -8.07 25.22
N GLU A 65 -30.19 -7.20 24.21
CA GLU A 65 -30.48 -7.65 22.85
C GLU A 65 -29.26 -8.31 22.19
N ALA A 66 -28.06 -7.83 22.48
CA ALA A 66 -26.80 -8.41 21.98
C ALA A 66 -26.52 -9.82 22.54
N ILE A 67 -26.86 -10.07 23.81
CA ILE A 67 -26.65 -11.37 24.47
C ILE A 67 -27.81 -12.33 24.18
N GLY A 68 -29.05 -11.82 24.15
CA GLY A 68 -30.26 -12.65 24.09
C GLY A 68 -30.69 -13.10 22.70
N ARG A 69 -30.13 -12.53 21.62
CA ARG A 69 -30.53 -12.86 20.24
C ARG A 69 -29.32 -13.23 19.37
N TRP A 70 -29.32 -14.46 18.84
CA TRP A 70 -28.43 -14.83 17.76
C TRP A 70 -28.93 -14.22 16.44
N ASN A 71 -28.44 -13.03 16.10
CA ASN A 71 -28.79 -12.38 14.85
C ASN A 71 -28.09 -13.11 13.68
N THR A 72 -28.79 -14.04 13.04
CA THR A 72 -28.40 -14.53 11.72
C THR A 72 -28.51 -13.37 10.75
N VAL A 73 -27.38 -12.88 10.23
CA VAL A 73 -27.36 -11.84 9.21
C VAL A 73 -28.19 -12.34 8.03
N LYS A 74 -29.39 -11.79 7.85
CA LYS A 74 -30.16 -12.05 6.64
C LYS A 74 -29.34 -11.49 5.48
N PRO A 75 -29.10 -12.26 4.41
CA PRO A 75 -28.40 -11.74 3.25
C PRO A 75 -29.13 -10.49 2.81
N ARG A 76 -28.44 -9.35 2.86
CA ARG A 76 -28.98 -8.08 2.37
C ARG A 76 -29.31 -8.32 0.91
N THR A 77 -30.57 -8.15 0.52
CA THR A 77 -30.93 -8.10 -0.90
C THR A 77 -29.98 -7.10 -1.53
N PRO A 78 -29.19 -7.48 -2.56
CA PRO A 78 -28.27 -6.55 -3.18
C PRO A 78 -29.10 -5.35 -3.60
N SER A 79 -28.83 -4.20 -2.98
CA SER A 79 -29.39 -2.95 -3.48
C SER A 79 -28.99 -2.92 -4.95
N VAL A 80 -29.94 -2.74 -5.86
CA VAL A 80 -29.66 -2.60 -7.29
C VAL A 80 -28.70 -1.43 -7.41
N GLN A 81 -27.40 -1.74 -7.45
CA GLN A 81 -26.40 -0.72 -7.63
C GLN A 81 -26.70 -0.15 -9.01
N LYS A 82 -26.92 1.16 -9.08
CA LYS A 82 -27.04 1.83 -10.37
C LYS A 82 -25.66 1.78 -11.00
N MET A 83 -25.37 0.68 -11.69
CA MET A 83 -24.11 0.48 -12.38
C MET A 83 -23.91 1.67 -13.33
N PRO A 84 -22.74 2.31 -13.33
CA PRO A 84 -22.48 3.41 -14.23
C PRO A 84 -22.57 2.93 -15.68
N ARG A 85 -22.94 3.82 -16.60
CA ARG A 85 -22.96 3.50 -18.04
C ARG A 85 -21.53 3.38 -18.56
N ASP A 86 -21.31 2.44 -19.46
CA ASP A 86 -20.03 2.30 -20.15
C ASP A 86 -20.02 3.14 -21.43
N PHE A 87 -19.62 4.40 -21.28
CA PHE A 87 -19.55 5.33 -22.40
C PHE A 87 -18.54 4.90 -23.47
N ILE A 88 -17.49 4.14 -23.12
CA ILE A 88 -16.46 3.75 -24.08
C ILE A 88 -17.01 2.71 -25.06
N THR A 89 -17.67 1.67 -24.55
CA THR A 89 -18.28 0.65 -25.42
C THR A 89 -19.47 1.21 -26.18
N MET A 90 -20.29 2.08 -25.54
CA MET A 90 -21.40 2.76 -26.21
C MET A 90 -20.91 3.64 -27.37
N ASN A 91 -19.89 4.47 -27.15
CA ASN A 91 -19.36 5.37 -28.19
C ASN A 91 -18.74 4.59 -29.35
N ARG A 92 -17.98 3.52 -29.05
CA ARG A 92 -17.45 2.62 -30.08
C ARG A 92 -18.56 1.96 -30.90
N GLY A 93 -19.64 1.54 -30.26
CA GLY A 93 -20.80 0.96 -30.94
C GLY A 93 -21.57 1.97 -31.79
N ALA A 94 -21.71 3.20 -31.30
CA ALA A 94 -22.37 4.29 -32.02
C ALA A 94 -21.58 4.66 -33.29
N LEU A 95 -20.24 4.78 -33.18
CA LEU A 95 -19.36 5.01 -34.31
C LEU A 95 -19.42 3.86 -35.34
N LYS A 96 -19.43 2.61 -34.87
CA LYS A 96 -19.62 1.44 -35.75
C LYS A 96 -20.97 1.43 -36.46
N ALA A 97 -22.00 2.01 -35.87
CA ALA A 97 -23.32 2.15 -36.46
C ALA A 97 -23.45 3.38 -37.38
N GLY A 98 -22.38 4.19 -37.51
CA GLY A 98 -22.35 5.34 -38.42
C GLY A 98 -22.95 6.62 -37.85
N TYR A 99 -23.21 6.71 -36.54
CA TYR A 99 -23.66 7.95 -35.92
C TYR A 99 -22.52 8.95 -35.80
N THR A 100 -22.78 10.19 -36.20
CA THR A 100 -21.78 11.28 -36.22
C THR A 100 -22.22 12.49 -35.40
N THR A 101 -23.52 12.66 -35.19
CA THR A 101 -24.09 13.86 -34.56
C THR A 101 -24.39 13.64 -33.07
N ALA A 102 -24.15 14.63 -32.21
CA ALA A 102 -24.44 14.52 -30.76
C ALA A 102 -25.89 14.11 -30.45
N HIS A 103 -26.86 14.56 -31.26
CA HIS A 103 -28.26 14.16 -31.13
C HIS A 103 -28.47 12.65 -31.37
N GLU A 104 -27.82 12.11 -32.39
CA GLU A 104 -27.87 10.69 -32.74
C GLU A 104 -27.22 9.82 -31.66
N PHE A 105 -26.09 10.27 -31.10
CA PHE A 105 -25.47 9.62 -29.95
C PHE A 105 -26.43 9.59 -28.76
N ASN A 106 -27.16 10.67 -28.48
CA ASN A 106 -28.17 10.67 -27.42
C ASN A 106 -29.32 9.69 -27.68
N LEU A 107 -29.78 9.55 -28.93
CA LEU A 107 -30.77 8.54 -29.30
C LEU A 107 -30.21 7.13 -29.12
N TYR A 108 -28.95 6.91 -29.53
CA TYR A 108 -28.26 5.65 -29.36
C TYR A 108 -28.10 5.28 -27.87
N TYR A 109 -27.78 6.24 -27.00
CA TYR A 109 -27.65 6.00 -25.56
C TYR A 109 -28.97 5.64 -24.89
N LYS A 110 -30.09 6.16 -25.39
CA LYS A 110 -31.43 5.80 -24.92
C LYS A 110 -31.84 4.40 -25.40
N ALA A 111 -31.50 4.05 -26.63
CA ALA A 111 -31.84 2.77 -27.24
C ALA A 111 -30.96 1.60 -26.73
N LYS A 112 -29.68 1.85 -26.45
CA LYS A 112 -28.72 0.83 -26.01
C LYS A 112 -28.06 1.25 -24.69
N ASP A 113 -28.70 0.87 -23.57
CA ASP A 113 -28.16 1.10 -22.23
C ASP A 113 -27.14 0.00 -21.86
N ILE A 114 -25.87 0.22 -22.22
CA ILE A 114 -24.77 -0.67 -21.83
C ILE A 114 -24.18 -0.15 -20.51
N ARG A 115 -24.27 -0.95 -19.46
CA ARG A 115 -23.68 -0.61 -18.16
C ARG A 115 -22.34 -1.28 -17.98
N CYS A 116 -21.45 -0.62 -17.25
CA CYS A 116 -20.21 -1.24 -16.79
C CYS A 116 -20.57 -2.53 -16.07
N LYS A 117 -19.88 -3.62 -16.39
CA LYS A 117 -20.01 -4.84 -15.60
C LYS A 117 -19.52 -4.55 -14.19
N ASP A 118 -20.15 -5.15 -13.20
CA ASP A 118 -19.65 -5.09 -11.83
C ASP A 118 -18.35 -5.87 -11.83
N ASP A 119 -17.24 -5.16 -11.97
CA ASP A 119 -15.89 -5.70 -11.75
C ASP A 119 -15.63 -5.96 -10.25
N GLU A 120 -16.69 -6.27 -9.50
CA GLU A 120 -16.61 -6.90 -8.19
C GLU A 120 -15.87 -8.26 -8.27
N TYR A 121 -15.68 -8.78 -9.49
CA TYR A 121 -14.86 -9.96 -9.79
C TYR A 121 -13.38 -9.67 -10.08
N SER A 122 -12.92 -8.41 -10.14
CA SER A 122 -11.51 -8.10 -10.44
C SER A 122 -10.62 -8.06 -9.19
N ARG A 123 -11.17 -7.71 -8.02
CA ARG A 123 -10.40 -7.75 -6.75
C ARG A 123 -10.19 -9.16 -6.21
N PHE A 124 -10.97 -10.13 -6.69
CA PHE A 124 -10.75 -11.55 -6.42
C PHE A 124 -10.90 -12.34 -7.72
N LYS A 125 -9.83 -12.43 -8.50
CA LYS A 125 -9.62 -13.63 -9.32
C LYS A 125 -9.53 -14.81 -8.36
N ARG A 126 -10.68 -15.40 -8.03
CA ARG A 126 -10.88 -16.54 -7.11
C ARG A 126 -10.41 -17.86 -7.71
N CYS A 127 -9.18 -17.89 -8.20
CA CYS A 127 -8.43 -19.12 -8.23
C CYS A 127 -7.14 -18.80 -7.47
N PRO A 128 -6.78 -19.57 -6.44
CA PRO A 128 -5.38 -19.68 -6.09
C PRO A 128 -4.61 -19.91 -7.40
N PRO A 129 -3.44 -19.28 -7.61
CA PRO A 129 -2.61 -19.62 -8.75
C PRO A 129 -2.49 -21.16 -8.81
N GLN A 130 -2.59 -21.75 -10.00
CA GLN A 130 -2.49 -23.21 -10.15
C GLN A 130 -1.16 -23.66 -9.55
N VAL A 131 -1.23 -24.25 -8.37
CA VAL A 131 -0.06 -24.69 -7.62
C VAL A 131 0.20 -26.14 -8.03
N PRO A 132 1.42 -26.52 -8.40
CA PRO A 132 1.75 -27.94 -8.60
C PRO A 132 1.36 -28.75 -7.36
N ALA A 133 0.92 -30.00 -7.55
CA ALA A 133 0.50 -30.87 -6.45
C ALA A 133 1.59 -31.07 -5.38
N ASP A 134 2.86 -30.95 -5.77
CA ASP A 134 4.02 -31.09 -4.89
C ASP A 134 4.41 -29.78 -4.15
N PHE A 135 3.68 -28.69 -4.39
CA PHE A 135 4.00 -27.41 -3.75
C PHE A 135 3.36 -27.32 -2.38
N THR A 136 4.20 -27.38 -1.34
CA THR A 136 3.78 -27.10 0.03
C THR A 136 4.06 -25.63 0.36
N TYR A 137 3.03 -24.88 0.75
CA TYR A 137 3.21 -23.53 1.28
C TYR A 137 3.87 -23.60 2.68
N GLY A 138 4.95 -22.84 2.87
CA GLY A 138 5.61 -22.69 4.17
C GLY A 138 7.11 -22.98 4.13
N ILE A 139 7.81 -22.58 5.18
CA ILE A 139 9.22 -22.92 5.39
C ILE A 139 9.23 -24.31 6.03
N THR A 140 9.93 -25.28 5.42
CA THR A 140 10.17 -26.58 6.07
C THR A 140 10.80 -26.31 7.43
N THR A 141 10.13 -26.73 8.50
CA THR A 141 10.66 -26.61 9.86
C THR A 141 12.04 -27.24 9.90
N ARG A 142 13.04 -26.50 10.37
CA ARG A 142 14.37 -27.06 10.61
C ARG A 142 14.18 -28.34 11.43
N PRO A 143 14.75 -29.48 11.00
CA PRO A 143 14.64 -30.68 11.80
C PRO A 143 15.17 -30.37 13.20
N CYS A 144 14.39 -30.71 14.22
CA CYS A 144 14.84 -30.59 15.60
C CYS A 144 16.16 -31.35 15.77
N THR A 145 17.03 -30.87 16.65
CA THR A 145 18.25 -31.58 17.02
C THR A 145 17.89 -33.04 17.35
N PRO A 146 18.43 -34.04 16.64
CA PRO A 146 18.01 -35.43 16.81
C PRO A 146 18.26 -35.86 18.24
N ILE A 147 17.20 -36.30 18.94
CA ILE A 147 17.26 -36.61 20.38
C ILE A 147 18.28 -37.71 20.68
N PHE A 148 18.51 -38.60 19.73
CA PHE A 148 19.50 -39.67 19.81
C PHE A 148 20.92 -39.14 20.05
N ASP A 149 21.31 -38.07 19.36
CA ASP A 149 22.66 -37.49 19.52
C ASP A 149 22.83 -36.79 20.87
N LEU A 150 21.74 -36.31 21.47
CA LEU A 150 21.72 -35.78 22.83
C LEU A 150 21.86 -36.89 23.87
N LEU A 151 21.10 -38.00 23.71
CA LEU A 151 21.15 -39.16 24.60
C LEU A 151 22.51 -39.86 24.56
N GLN A 152 23.15 -39.91 23.39
CA GLN A 152 24.49 -40.46 23.22
C GLN A 152 25.60 -39.48 23.62
N HIS A 153 25.27 -38.26 24.06
CA HIS A 153 26.23 -37.22 24.40
C HIS A 153 27.23 -36.87 23.29
N LYS A 154 26.88 -37.05 22.01
CA LYS A 154 27.79 -36.78 20.88
C LYS A 154 28.29 -35.34 20.87
N TYR A 155 27.45 -34.38 21.23
CA TYR A 155 27.86 -32.97 21.28
C TYR A 155 28.90 -32.68 22.39
N LYS A 156 28.88 -33.45 23.49
CA LYS A 156 29.93 -33.39 24.50
C LYS A 156 31.24 -33.94 23.92
N GLU A 157 31.19 -35.06 23.20
CA GLU A 157 32.37 -35.65 22.58
C GLU A 157 33.00 -34.71 21.54
N LEU A 158 32.18 -34.15 20.64
CA LEU A 158 32.62 -33.15 19.67
C LEU A 158 33.28 -31.94 20.33
N TRP A 159 32.70 -31.45 21.43
CA TRP A 159 33.28 -30.34 22.19
C TRP A 159 34.63 -30.73 22.82
N MET A 160 34.73 -31.92 23.41
CA MET A 160 35.98 -32.42 23.99
C MET A 160 37.07 -32.58 22.93
N GLU A 161 36.74 -33.07 21.74
CA GLU A 161 37.67 -33.17 20.61
C GLU A 161 38.14 -31.81 20.15
N GLN A 162 37.23 -30.84 20.04
CA GLN A 162 37.59 -29.46 19.71
C GLN A 162 38.54 -28.85 20.74
N GLN A 163 38.28 -29.07 22.04
CA GLN A 163 39.19 -28.61 23.11
C GLN A 163 40.57 -29.29 23.06
N ARG A 164 40.60 -30.61 22.77
CA ARG A 164 41.87 -31.34 22.56
C ARG A 164 42.64 -30.80 21.37
N ALA A 165 41.97 -30.53 20.25
CA ALA A 165 42.58 -29.96 19.05
C ALA A 165 43.14 -28.55 19.29
N LEU A 166 42.38 -27.69 19.99
CA LEU A 166 42.85 -26.36 20.38
C LEU A 166 44.08 -26.44 21.29
N THR A 167 44.05 -27.34 22.28
CA THR A 167 45.18 -27.55 23.19
C THR A 167 46.41 -28.07 22.45
N ALA A 168 46.23 -29.00 21.51
CA ALA A 168 47.30 -29.54 20.68
C ALA A 168 47.92 -28.44 19.79
N ALA A 169 47.10 -27.63 19.11
CA ALA A 169 47.55 -26.51 18.30
C ALA A 169 48.33 -25.48 19.14
N GLN A 170 47.83 -25.11 20.33
CA GLN A 170 48.55 -24.21 21.24
C GLN A 170 49.89 -24.78 21.70
N ARG A 171 49.97 -26.09 21.98
CA ARG A 171 51.23 -26.76 22.33
C ARG A 171 52.23 -26.74 21.18
N VAL A 172 51.78 -26.94 19.94
CA VAL A 172 52.63 -26.85 18.74
C VAL A 172 53.15 -25.42 18.55
N GLU A 173 52.29 -24.41 18.69
CA GLU A 173 52.69 -23.00 18.57
C GLU A 173 53.66 -22.57 19.68
N LYS A 174 53.45 -23.01 20.93
CA LYS A 174 54.42 -22.80 22.02
C LYS A 174 55.76 -23.47 21.74
N LYS A 175 55.75 -24.74 21.29
CA LYS A 175 56.98 -25.45 20.87
C LYS A 175 57.69 -24.77 19.70
N LYS A 176 56.97 -24.18 18.73
CA LYS A 176 57.57 -23.41 17.63
C LYS A 176 58.21 -22.11 18.12
N LYS A 177 57.61 -21.43 19.10
CA LYS A 177 58.17 -20.20 19.71
C LYS A 177 59.41 -20.48 20.56
N ASP A 178 59.44 -21.63 21.23
CA ASP A 178 60.55 -22.08 22.08
C ASP A 178 61.74 -22.64 21.27
N LYS A 179 61.52 -23.01 20.01
CA LYS A 179 62.61 -23.29 19.08
C LYS A 179 63.39 -21.99 18.84
N MET A 180 64.67 -22.00 19.21
CA MET A 180 65.62 -20.94 18.91
C MET A 180 65.51 -20.56 17.43
N ARG A 181 65.13 -19.31 17.17
CA ARG A 181 65.00 -18.81 15.80
C ARG A 181 66.39 -18.83 15.16
N GLU A 182 66.48 -19.51 14.04
CA GLU A 182 67.70 -19.56 13.24
C GLU A 182 68.07 -18.16 12.75
N THR A 183 69.34 -17.80 12.87
CA THR A 183 69.87 -16.53 12.38
C THR A 183 69.90 -16.54 10.84
N ARG A 184 69.85 -15.38 10.19
CA ARG A 184 69.89 -15.26 8.71
C ARG A 184 71.03 -16.06 8.07
N THR A 185 72.17 -16.13 8.74
CA THR A 185 73.36 -16.88 8.29
C THR A 185 73.16 -18.40 8.32
N THR A 186 72.51 -18.96 9.34
CA THR A 186 72.25 -20.41 9.42
C THR A 186 71.19 -20.85 8.41
N LEU A 187 70.17 -20.01 8.16
CA LEU A 187 69.16 -20.27 7.14
C LEU A 187 69.76 -20.32 5.73
N LEU A 188 70.65 -19.39 5.38
CA LEU A 188 71.34 -19.36 4.08
C LEU A 188 72.31 -20.54 3.89
N ARG A 189 72.82 -21.14 4.98
CA ARG A 189 73.65 -22.35 4.92
C ARG A 189 72.83 -23.62 4.71
N LYS A 190 71.61 -23.70 5.27
CA LYS A 190 70.73 -24.86 5.12
C LYS A 190 69.98 -24.88 3.79
N ASN A 191 69.60 -23.69 3.31
CA ASN A 191 68.95 -23.49 2.03
C ASN A 191 69.91 -22.71 1.11
N PRO A 192 70.96 -23.37 0.57
CA PRO A 192 71.78 -22.72 -0.44
C PRO A 192 70.89 -22.30 -1.60
N LEU A 193 71.14 -21.10 -2.13
CA LEU A 193 70.44 -20.66 -3.34
C LEU A 193 70.72 -21.67 -4.46
N PRO A 194 69.72 -22.02 -5.28
CA PRO A 194 69.96 -22.86 -6.44
C PRO A 194 71.09 -22.23 -7.24
N ALA A 195 72.07 -23.05 -7.63
CA ALA A 195 73.14 -22.59 -8.51
C ALA A 195 72.46 -21.94 -9.71
N LYS A 196 72.67 -20.62 -9.88
CA LYS A 196 72.20 -19.96 -11.07
C LYS A 196 72.89 -20.68 -12.22
N GLU A 197 72.12 -21.23 -13.15
CA GLU A 197 72.67 -21.57 -14.45
C GLU A 197 73.17 -20.24 -15.01
N GLU A 198 74.47 -20.03 -14.92
CA GLU A 198 75.13 -18.93 -15.59
C GLU A 198 74.94 -19.22 -17.06
N SER A 199 73.87 -18.65 -17.63
CA SER A 199 73.66 -18.60 -19.06
C SER A 199 74.72 -17.66 -19.61
N PHE A 200 75.92 -18.21 -19.78
CA PHE A 200 76.98 -17.58 -20.56
C PHE A 200 76.39 -17.35 -21.94
N TRP A 201 76.38 -16.09 -22.39
CA TRP A 201 75.95 -15.75 -23.74
C TRP A 201 76.77 -16.58 -24.74
N HIS A 202 76.12 -17.48 -25.47
CA HIS A 202 76.74 -18.25 -26.54
C HIS A 202 76.28 -17.73 -27.89
N LEU A 203 77.22 -17.63 -28.84
CA LEU A 203 76.96 -17.20 -30.21
C LEU A 203 76.35 -18.38 -30.99
N PRO A 204 75.16 -18.24 -31.61
CA PRO A 204 74.43 -19.35 -32.22
C PRO A 204 75.19 -20.13 -33.31
N HIS A 205 76.15 -19.51 -33.99
CA HIS A 205 76.88 -20.17 -35.08
C HIS A 205 77.95 -21.16 -34.58
N LEU A 206 78.28 -21.14 -33.29
CA LEU A 206 79.32 -22.00 -32.70
C LEU A 206 78.76 -23.29 -32.09
N GLU A 207 77.45 -23.51 -32.13
CA GLU A 207 76.85 -24.79 -31.78
C GLU A 207 77.10 -25.78 -32.93
N LYS A 208 77.94 -26.79 -32.67
CA LYS A 208 78.25 -27.85 -33.64
C LYS A 208 77.03 -28.73 -33.91
N VAL A 209 76.77 -28.98 -35.20
CA VAL A 209 75.80 -29.97 -35.72
C VAL A 209 76.17 -31.39 -35.31
#